data_AF-A0A1B7HMB5-F1
#
_entry.id   AF-A0A1B7HMB5-F1
#
_cell.length_a   1.000
_cell.length_b   1.000
_cell.length_c   1.000
_cell.angle_alpha   90.00
_cell.angle_beta   90.00
_cell.angle_gamma   90.00
#
_symmetry.space_group_name_H-M   'P 1'
#
loop_
_entity.id
_entity.type
_entity.pdbx_description
1 polymer ?
#
loop_
_entity_poly.entity_id
_entity_poly.type
_entity_poly.pdbx_seq_one_letter_code
_entity_poly.pdbx_strand_id
1 'polypeptide(L)'
;MKWPFVRNLNLTLAAILIALLFGGISHLHASSAKAKSSPIKGTMEIGFYDLMSDQREVYQAQIMDMDEALLFTLTRKDDVMFVLRGKLDEVIRKRGRVFYDYVPIRYSNPGNHKLIFSFIDFLRHNTVWVYPMTVNKKPLVIGQSGMMLLFPLSQ
;
A
#
# COMPACT_ATOMS: atom_id res chain seq x y z
N MET A 1 -43.58 50.61 32.57
CA MET A 1 -42.75 49.68 31.78
C MET A 1 -42.13 50.44 30.61
N LYS A 2 -40.81 50.67 30.66
CA LYS A 2 -40.01 51.16 29.53
C LYS A 2 -38.69 50.39 29.55
N TRP A 3 -38.43 49.60 28.52
CA TRP A 3 -37.20 48.84 28.33
C TRP A 3 -36.14 49.74 27.69
N PRO A 4 -34.86 49.73 28.12
CA PRO A 4 -33.77 50.29 27.33
C PRO A 4 -33.17 49.17 26.47
N PHE A 5 -33.59 49.11 25.21
CA PHE A 5 -32.94 48.28 24.20
C PHE A 5 -31.97 49.16 23.39
N VAL A 6 -30.78 48.60 23.14
CA VAL A 6 -29.70 49.07 22.24
C VAL A 6 -28.76 50.16 22.77
N ARG A 7 -27.69 49.77 23.49
CA ARG A 7 -26.48 50.62 23.65
C ARG A 7 -25.15 49.90 23.37
N ASN A 8 -25.20 48.63 22.99
CA ASN A 8 -24.06 47.72 23.03
C ASN A 8 -23.99 46.80 21.80
N LEU A 9 -24.54 47.25 20.66
CA LEU A 9 -24.52 46.52 19.39
C LEU A 9 -23.08 46.18 18.92
N ASN A 10 -22.13 47.10 19.15
CA ASN A 10 -20.71 46.91 18.84
C ASN A 10 -20.06 45.85 19.75
N LEU A 11 -20.49 45.74 21.01
CA LEU A 11 -20.01 44.72 21.96
C LEU A 11 -20.57 43.35 21.62
N THR A 12 -21.84 43.26 21.19
CA THR A 12 -22.42 41.99 20.72
C THR A 12 -21.80 41.53 19.41
N LEU A 13 -21.48 42.44 18.48
CA LEU A 13 -20.76 42.12 17.24
C LEU A 13 -19.32 41.66 17.53
N ALA A 14 -18.62 42.32 18.45
CA ALA A 14 -17.28 41.90 18.87
C ALA A 14 -17.29 40.51 19.53
N ALA A 15 -18.27 40.21 20.37
CA ALA A 15 -18.42 38.90 20.99
C ALA A 15 -18.68 37.78 19.96
N ILE A 16 -19.50 38.03 18.94
CA ILE A 16 -19.77 37.07 17.86
C ILE A 16 -18.52 36.82 17.00
N LEU A 17 -17.73 37.87 16.71
CA LEU A 17 -16.47 37.75 15.98
C LEU A 17 -15.42 36.92 16.73
N ILE A 18 -15.31 37.11 18.05
CA ILE A 18 -14.42 36.32 18.90
C ILE A 18 -14.90 34.86 18.96
N ALA A 19 -16.21 34.62 19.07
CA ALA A 19 -16.76 33.26 19.05
C ALA A 19 -16.55 32.54 17.70
N LEU A 20 -16.60 33.26 16.57
CA LEU A 20 -16.27 32.73 15.24
C LEU A 20 -14.77 32.42 15.09
N LEU A 21 -13.90 33.27 15.62
CA LEU A 21 -12.45 33.05 15.60
C LEU A 21 -12.03 31.87 16.47
N PHE A 22 -12.67 31.65 17.63
CA PHE A 22 -12.38 30.50 18.49
C PHE A 22 -13.11 29.21 18.09
N GLY A 23 -14.32 29.30 17.55
CA GLY A 23 -15.10 28.14 17.09
C GLY A 23 -14.55 27.48 15.82
N GLY A 24 -13.77 28.21 15.02
CA GLY A 24 -13.14 27.70 13.80
C GLY A 24 -11.84 26.89 14.01
N ILE A 25 -11.20 26.99 15.17
CA ILE A 25 -9.87 26.37 15.39
C ILE A 25 -9.98 24.90 15.82
N SER A 26 -11.13 24.48 16.36
CA SER A 26 -11.32 23.12 16.88
C SER A 26 -11.48 22.03 15.80
N HIS A 27 -11.62 22.40 14.53
CA HIS A 27 -11.82 21.43 13.44
C HIS A 27 -10.55 21.10 12.62
N LEU A 28 -9.39 21.70 12.93
CA LEU A 28 -8.17 21.51 12.11
C LEU A 28 -7.07 20.64 12.74
N HIS A 29 -7.34 19.93 13.83
CA HIS A 29 -6.39 18.94 14.36
C HIS A 29 -7.10 17.63 14.70
N ALA A 30 -7.57 16.94 13.66
CA ALA A 30 -7.82 15.50 13.74
C ALA A 30 -7.27 14.82 12.47
N SER A 31 -6.01 15.08 12.14
CA SER A 31 -5.22 14.06 11.43
C SER A 31 -5.03 12.93 12.43
N SER A 32 -6.02 12.05 12.47
CA SER A 32 -5.96 10.80 13.20
C SER A 32 -4.75 10.04 12.65
N ALA A 33 -3.62 10.11 13.37
CA ALA A 33 -2.52 9.19 13.15
C ALA A 33 -3.13 7.79 13.31
N LYS A 34 -3.38 7.09 12.19
CA LYS A 34 -3.85 5.72 12.23
C LYS A 34 -2.84 4.95 13.07
N ALA A 35 -3.32 4.26 14.10
CA ALA A 35 -2.49 3.38 14.91
C ALA A 35 -1.76 2.44 13.94
N LYS A 36 -0.42 2.45 13.99
CA LYS A 36 0.46 1.65 13.15
C LYS A 36 0.05 0.19 13.28
N SER A 37 -0.48 -0.41 12.21
CA SER A 37 -0.93 -1.79 12.30
C SER A 37 0.30 -2.70 12.45
N SER A 38 0.19 -3.77 13.24
CA SER A 38 1.31 -4.73 13.34
C SER A 38 1.60 -5.31 11.96
N PRO A 39 2.87 -5.40 11.53
CA PRO A 39 3.20 -5.87 10.19
C PRO A 39 2.61 -7.25 9.93
N ILE A 40 1.80 -7.38 8.88
CA ILE A 40 1.24 -8.68 8.49
C ILE A 40 2.27 -9.37 7.62
N LYS A 41 2.82 -10.48 8.11
CA LYS A 41 3.73 -11.34 7.34
C LYS A 41 2.95 -12.46 6.68
N GLY A 42 3.32 -12.77 5.45
CA GLY A 42 2.78 -13.90 4.71
C GLY A 42 3.82 -14.55 3.83
N THR A 43 3.64 -15.84 3.55
CA THR A 43 4.50 -16.60 2.63
C THR A 43 3.67 -17.28 1.55
N MET A 44 4.22 -17.37 0.35
CA MET A 44 3.59 -18.05 -0.78
C MET A 44 4.67 -18.56 -1.74
N GLU A 45 4.29 -19.43 -2.67
CA GLU A 45 5.10 -19.74 -3.84
C GLU A 45 4.54 -18.96 -5.05
N ILE A 46 5.45 -18.37 -5.83
CA ILE A 46 5.12 -17.75 -7.10
C ILE A 46 5.91 -18.45 -8.21
N GLY A 47 5.31 -18.58 -9.38
CA GLY A 47 5.93 -19.25 -10.51
C GLY A 47 5.76 -18.46 -11.81
N PHE A 48 6.78 -18.53 -12.65
CA PHE A 48 6.75 -18.07 -14.03
C PHE A 48 6.90 -19.28 -14.95
N TYR A 49 6.15 -19.28 -16.04
CA TYR A 49 6.19 -20.34 -17.03
C TYR A 49 6.17 -19.73 -18.42
N ASP A 50 7.14 -20.10 -19.25
CA ASP A 50 7.19 -19.77 -20.67
C ASP A 50 6.77 -20.99 -21.49
N LEU A 51 5.61 -20.87 -22.14
CA LEU A 51 5.01 -21.92 -22.96
C LEU A 51 5.87 -22.28 -24.18
N MET A 52 6.63 -21.34 -24.73
CA MET A 52 7.37 -21.55 -25.98
C MET A 52 8.69 -22.29 -25.75
N SER A 53 9.33 -22.02 -24.61
CA SER A 53 10.63 -22.63 -24.25
C SER A 53 10.51 -23.76 -23.24
N ASP A 54 9.31 -24.06 -22.76
CA ASP A 54 9.03 -24.98 -21.63
C ASP A 54 9.87 -24.66 -20.38
N GLN A 55 10.22 -23.39 -20.21
CA GLN A 55 11.00 -22.92 -19.08
C GLN A 55 10.07 -22.56 -17.91
N ARG A 56 10.37 -23.09 -16.73
CA ARG A 56 9.65 -22.78 -15.48
C ARG A 56 10.60 -22.27 -14.41
N GLU A 57 10.20 -21.20 -13.74
CA GLU A 57 10.90 -20.65 -12.59
C GLU A 57 9.94 -20.58 -11.41
N VAL A 58 10.29 -21.14 -10.25
CA VAL A 58 9.45 -21.15 -9.05
C VAL A 58 10.22 -20.56 -7.87
N TYR A 59 9.59 -19.66 -7.13
CA TYR A 59 10.19 -18.88 -6.06
C TYR A 59 9.36 -18.96 -4.79
N GLN A 60 10.05 -19.03 -3.66
CA GLN A 60 9.44 -18.79 -2.36
C GLN A 60 9.40 -17.28 -2.12
N ALA A 61 8.19 -16.75 -1.96
CA ALA A 61 7.94 -15.36 -1.64
C ALA A 61 7.60 -15.19 -0.15
N GLN A 62 8.18 -14.16 0.45
CA GLN A 62 7.82 -13.65 1.75
C GLN A 62 7.38 -12.19 1.56
N ILE A 63 6.19 -11.85 2.04
CA ILE A 63 5.63 -10.50 1.96
C ILE A 63 5.38 -10.01 3.38
N MET A 64 5.71 -8.76 3.64
CA MET A 64 5.45 -8.06 4.88
C MET A 64 4.76 -6.75 4.55
N ASP A 65 3.52 -6.61 5.02
CA ASP A 65 2.78 -5.36 4.93
C ASP A 65 3.26 -4.39 6.00
N MET A 66 3.68 -3.19 5.58
CA MET A 66 4.21 -2.12 6.42
C MET A 66 3.43 -0.83 6.14
N ASP A 67 2.13 -0.81 6.48
CA ASP A 67 1.15 0.30 6.36
C ASP A 67 1.08 0.99 4.97
N GLU A 68 2.14 1.68 4.55
CA GLU A 68 2.27 2.42 3.28
C GLU A 68 3.19 1.73 2.27
N ALA A 69 3.80 0.60 2.65
CA ALA A 69 4.69 -0.13 1.78
C ALA A 69 4.56 -1.64 1.97
N LEU A 70 4.74 -2.40 0.90
CA LEU A 70 4.88 -3.85 0.96
C LEU A 70 6.35 -4.22 0.77
N LEU A 71 6.96 -4.81 1.78
CA LEU A 71 8.29 -5.38 1.67
C LEU A 71 8.15 -6.82 1.18
N PHE A 72 8.88 -7.21 0.14
CA PHE A 72 8.89 -8.58 -0.34
C PHE A 72 10.31 -9.13 -0.49
N THR A 73 10.43 -10.43 -0.32
CA THR A 73 11.66 -11.21 -0.54
C THR A 73 11.33 -12.47 -1.32
N LEU A 74 11.99 -12.67 -2.45
CA LEU A 74 11.94 -13.87 -3.27
C LEU A 74 13.25 -14.63 -3.14
N THR A 75 13.14 -15.94 -2.95
CA THR A 75 14.26 -16.89 -2.83
C THR A 75 13.95 -18.12 -3.65
N ARG A 76 14.97 -18.90 -4.03
CA ARG A 76 14.81 -20.16 -4.76
C ARG A 76 15.37 -21.29 -3.93
N LYS A 77 14.66 -22.43 -3.90
CA LYS A 77 15.11 -23.62 -3.14
C LYS A 77 16.35 -24.27 -3.77
N ASP A 78 16.47 -24.19 -5.09
CA ASP A 78 17.52 -24.79 -5.92
C ASP A 78 18.64 -23.80 -6.32
N ASP A 79 18.57 -22.54 -5.87
CA ASP A 79 19.63 -21.55 -6.03
C ASP A 79 19.69 -20.68 -4.78
N VAL A 80 20.53 -21.09 -3.83
CA VAL A 80 20.71 -20.41 -2.54
C VAL A 80 21.31 -19.01 -2.67
N MET A 81 21.96 -18.73 -3.80
CA MET A 81 22.54 -17.43 -4.09
C MET A 81 21.53 -16.49 -4.75
N PHE A 82 20.44 -17.03 -5.30
CA PHE A 82 19.33 -16.21 -5.77
C PHE A 82 18.62 -15.53 -4.60
N VAL A 83 18.60 -14.20 -4.65
CA VAL A 83 17.79 -13.40 -3.74
C VAL A 83 17.32 -12.14 -4.44
N LEU A 84 16.03 -11.85 -4.30
CA LEU A 84 15.45 -10.59 -4.70
C LEU A 84 14.69 -10.03 -3.51
N ARG A 85 15.10 -8.86 -3.04
CA ARG A 85 14.41 -8.11 -2.00
C ARG A 85 14.09 -6.73 -2.54
N GLY A 86 12.88 -6.30 -2.30
CA GLY A 86 12.48 -4.94 -2.62
C GLY A 86 11.21 -4.53 -1.91
N LYS A 87 10.83 -3.30 -2.18
CA LYS A 87 9.71 -2.63 -1.55
C LYS A 87 8.77 -2.12 -2.64
N LEU A 88 7.47 -2.22 -2.39
CA LEU A 88 6.44 -1.58 -3.19
C LEU A 88 5.89 -0.42 -2.36
N ASP A 89 6.21 0.81 -2.76
CA ASP A 89 5.73 2.01 -2.09
C ASP A 89 4.38 2.41 -2.68
N GLU A 90 3.37 2.59 -1.82
CA GLU A 90 2.06 3.04 -2.27
C GLU A 90 2.15 4.48 -2.80
N VAL A 91 1.74 4.66 -4.05
CA VAL A 91 1.75 5.97 -4.71
C VAL A 91 0.41 6.66 -4.56
N ILE A 92 -0.67 5.95 -4.89
CA ILE A 92 -2.03 6.50 -4.89
C ILE A 92 -3.09 5.41 -4.83
N ARG A 93 -4.23 5.73 -4.23
CA ARG A 93 -5.47 4.94 -4.32
C ARG A 93 -6.49 5.64 -5.21
N LYS A 94 -6.93 4.98 -6.29
CA LYS A 94 -7.90 5.56 -7.24
C LYS A 94 -8.76 4.50 -7.90
N ARG A 95 -10.08 4.72 -7.92
CA ARG A 95 -11.08 3.83 -8.54
C ARG A 95 -10.96 2.37 -8.04
N GLY A 96 -10.82 2.21 -6.72
CA GLY A 96 -10.70 0.88 -6.10
C GLY A 96 -9.38 0.16 -6.34
N ARG A 97 -8.40 0.79 -7.01
CA ARG A 97 -7.05 0.26 -7.19
C ARG A 97 -6.06 0.97 -6.29
N VAL A 98 -5.03 0.24 -5.89
CA VAL A 98 -3.86 0.75 -5.19
C VAL A 98 -2.68 0.65 -6.13
N PHE A 99 -1.98 1.75 -6.35
CA PHE A 99 -0.84 1.87 -7.25
C PHE A 99 0.45 1.86 -6.44
N TYR A 100 1.46 1.17 -6.94
CA TYR A 100 2.74 0.97 -6.30
C TYR A 100 3.90 1.21 -7.25
N ASP A 101 4.97 1.82 -6.72
CA ASP A 101 6.27 1.89 -7.37
C ASP A 101 7.24 0.92 -6.70
N TYR A 102 8.04 0.24 -7.52
CA TYR A 102 9.03 -0.71 -7.05
C TYR A 102 10.36 -0.05 -6.71
N VAL A 103 10.83 -0.30 -5.49
CA VAL A 103 12.14 0.13 -4.99
C VAL A 103 13.01 -1.10 -4.73
N PRO A 104 14.09 -1.31 -5.50
CA PRO A 104 14.98 -2.44 -5.28
C PRO A 104 15.79 -2.26 -3.98
N ILE A 105 15.94 -3.34 -3.22
CA ILE A 105 16.77 -3.36 -1.99
C ILE A 105 17.98 -4.26 -2.18
N ARG A 106 17.79 -5.47 -2.70
CA ARG A 106 18.86 -6.42 -2.99
C ARG A 106 18.48 -7.29 -4.16
N TYR A 107 19.42 -7.55 -5.06
CA TYR A 107 19.23 -8.47 -6.16
C TYR A 107 20.49 -9.28 -6.42
N SER A 108 20.35 -10.60 -6.51
CA SER A 108 21.39 -11.53 -6.93
C SER A 108 20.73 -12.63 -7.74
N ASN A 109 21.25 -12.88 -8.93
CA ASN A 109 20.75 -13.90 -9.86
C ASN A 109 21.92 -14.52 -10.65
N PRO A 110 22.83 -15.25 -9.97
CA PRO A 110 23.95 -15.90 -10.64
C PRO A 110 23.50 -17.04 -11.55
N GLY A 111 22.35 -17.66 -11.27
CA GLY A 111 21.74 -18.69 -12.12
C GLY A 111 21.13 -18.16 -13.42
N ASN A 112 21.15 -16.85 -13.67
CA ASN A 112 20.65 -16.20 -14.89
C ASN A 112 19.17 -16.55 -15.21
N HIS A 113 18.32 -16.57 -14.18
CA HIS A 113 16.87 -16.78 -14.32
C HIS A 113 16.26 -15.60 -15.07
N LYS A 114 15.68 -15.87 -16.25
CA LYS A 114 15.30 -14.84 -17.22
C LYS A 114 13.87 -14.36 -17.01
N LEU A 115 12.95 -15.23 -16.62
CA LEU A 115 11.54 -14.87 -16.50
C LEU A 115 11.32 -13.91 -15.33
N ILE A 116 11.94 -14.19 -14.18
CA ILE A 116 11.93 -13.26 -13.05
C ILE A 116 12.64 -11.95 -13.40
N PHE A 117 13.71 -11.99 -14.19
CA PHE A 117 14.42 -10.78 -14.59
C PHE A 117 13.50 -9.86 -15.40
N SER A 118 12.77 -10.40 -16.38
CA SER A 118 11.76 -9.65 -17.14
C SER A 118 10.67 -9.06 -16.25
N PHE A 119 10.22 -9.80 -15.24
CA PHE A 119 9.25 -9.28 -14.27
C PHE A 119 9.81 -8.13 -13.42
N ILE A 120 11.05 -8.24 -12.93
CA ILE A 120 11.70 -7.16 -12.18
C ILE A 120 11.90 -5.93 -13.06
N ASP A 121 12.32 -6.14 -14.31
CA ASP A 121 12.54 -5.07 -15.27
C ASP A 121 11.21 -4.31 -15.54
N PHE A 122 10.11 -5.05 -15.69
CA PHE A 122 8.77 -4.46 -15.76
C PHE A 122 8.45 -3.63 -14.51
N LEU A 123 8.66 -4.18 -13.31
CA LEU A 123 8.41 -3.46 -12.04
C LEU A 123 9.24 -2.17 -11.91
N ARG A 124 10.50 -2.17 -12.36
CA ARG A 124 11.39 -1.01 -12.26
C ARG A 124 10.96 0.16 -13.13
N HIS A 125 10.30 -0.12 -14.26
CA HIS A 125 9.97 0.88 -15.25
C HIS A 125 8.48 1.24 -15.28
N ASN A 126 7.65 0.60 -14.45
CA ASN A 126 6.21 0.80 -14.46
C ASN A 126 5.66 0.90 -13.04
N THR A 127 4.80 1.90 -12.82
CA THR A 127 3.86 1.88 -11.70
C THR A 127 2.86 0.75 -11.91
N VAL A 128 2.83 -0.20 -10.98
CA VAL A 128 1.90 -1.32 -11.03
C VAL A 128 0.70 -1.06 -10.15
N TRP A 129 -0.42 -1.71 -10.45
CA TRP A 129 -1.59 -1.61 -9.60
C TRP A 129 -2.11 -2.98 -9.17
N VAL A 130 -2.78 -2.96 -8.04
CA VAL A 130 -3.57 -4.08 -7.55
C VAL A 130 -5.00 -3.62 -7.24
N TYR A 131 -5.93 -4.56 -7.33
CA TYR A 131 -7.32 -4.38 -6.98
C TYR A 131 -7.62 -5.19 -5.70
N PRO A 132 -7.62 -4.55 -4.53
CA PRO A 132 -8.06 -5.20 -3.30
C PRO A 132 -9.57 -5.36 -3.30
N MET A 133 -10.03 -6.56 -2.95
CA MET A 133 -11.45 -6.86 -2.76
C MET A 133 -11.63 -7.85 -1.62
N THR A 134 -12.89 -8.14 -1.28
CA THR A 134 -13.23 -9.13 -0.24
C THR A 134 -14.20 -10.14 -0.84
N VAL A 135 -13.85 -11.43 -0.75
CA VAL A 135 -14.70 -12.54 -1.20
C VAL A 135 -14.95 -13.43 0.01
N ASN A 136 -16.22 -13.65 0.37
CA ASN A 136 -16.61 -14.46 1.54
C ASN A 136 -15.88 -14.05 2.84
N LYS A 137 -15.76 -12.74 3.08
CA LYS A 137 -15.03 -12.13 4.22
C LYS A 137 -13.52 -12.38 4.25
N LYS A 138 -12.94 -12.91 3.16
CA LYS A 138 -11.49 -13.07 2.99
C LYS A 138 -10.95 -12.00 2.04
N PRO A 139 -9.90 -11.26 2.41
CA PRO A 139 -9.28 -10.32 1.50
C PRO A 139 -8.63 -11.06 0.32
N LEU A 140 -8.88 -10.55 -0.87
CA LEU A 140 -8.34 -11.01 -2.14
C LEU A 140 -7.73 -9.81 -2.85
N VAL A 141 -6.52 -9.96 -3.36
CA VAL A 141 -5.83 -8.93 -4.13
C VAL A 141 -5.59 -9.45 -5.53
N ILE A 142 -6.06 -8.71 -6.53
CA ILE A 142 -5.86 -9.04 -7.94
C ILE A 142 -4.83 -8.06 -8.52
N GLY A 143 -3.69 -8.56 -8.96
CA GLY A 143 -2.65 -7.77 -9.63
C GLY A 143 -2.98 -7.49 -11.08
N GLN A 144 -2.34 -6.46 -11.64
CA GLN A 144 -2.45 -6.08 -13.05
C GLN A 144 -2.17 -7.24 -14.04
N SER A 145 -1.29 -8.18 -13.67
CA SER A 145 -0.97 -9.36 -14.47
C SER A 145 -2.03 -10.48 -14.39
N GLY A 146 -3.12 -10.28 -13.65
CA GLY A 146 -4.10 -11.33 -13.34
C GLY A 146 -3.69 -12.22 -12.16
N MET A 147 -2.53 -11.98 -11.54
CA MET A 147 -2.11 -12.68 -10.32
C MET A 147 -3.12 -12.45 -9.19
N MET A 148 -3.54 -13.51 -8.51
CA MET A 148 -4.51 -13.44 -7.41
C MET A 148 -3.87 -13.89 -6.11
N LEU A 149 -4.01 -13.08 -5.06
CA LEU A 149 -3.41 -13.30 -3.74
C LEU A 149 -4.50 -13.24 -2.66
N LEU A 150 -4.66 -14.34 -1.92
CA LEU A 150 -5.53 -14.38 -0.75
C LEU A 150 -4.76 -13.94 0.48
N PHE A 151 -5.31 -13.01 1.25
CA PHE A 151 -4.76 -12.56 2.53
C PHE A 151 -5.66 -12.98 3.71
N PRO A 152 -5.14 -13.04 4.95
CA PRO A 152 -3.71 -13.19 5.24
C PRO A 152 -3.23 -14.53 4.66
N LEU A 153 -2.02 -14.52 4.11
CA LEU A 153 -1.37 -15.77 3.70
C LEU A 153 -1.15 -16.57 4.98
N SER A 154 -1.52 -17.85 4.98
CA SER A 154 -1.45 -18.72 6.16
C SER A 154 -0.09 -18.57 6.87
N GLN A 155 -0.14 -18.48 8.21
CA GLN A 155 1.05 -18.46 9.07
C GLN A 155 1.83 -19.77 8.96
#